data_AF-A0A355GCW6-F1
#
_entry.id   AF-A0A355GCW6-F1
#
_cell.length_a   1.000
_cell.length_b   1.000
_cell.length_c   1.000
_cell.angle_alpha   90.00
_cell.angle_beta   90.00
_cell.angle_gamma   90.00
#
_symmetry.space_group_name_H-M   'P 1'
#
loop_
_entity.id
_entity.type
_entity.pdbx_description
1 polymer ?
#
loop_
_entity_poly.entity_id
_entity_poly.type
_entity_poly.pdbx_seq_one_letter_code
_entity_poly.pdbx_strand_id
1 'polypeptide(L)' 'LDQFRKTLLVKIETDAGLTGWGETSPVNGARGTIDHHIGPRLIGQSPLDQRRLWRMMWGPNFGNALAVAALDM' A
#
# COMPACT_ATOMS: atom_id res chain seq x y z
N LEU A 1 9.53 -20.08 20.48
CA LEU A 1 8.63 -19.68 19.37
C LEU A 1 8.02 -18.35 19.76
N ASP A 2 8.03 -17.37 18.84
CA ASP A 2 7.35 -16.09 19.05
C ASP A 2 5.84 -16.34 19.16
N GLN A 3 5.18 -15.79 20.19
CA GLN A 3 3.75 -16.02 20.46
C GLN A 3 2.85 -15.01 19.76
N PHE A 4 3.43 -13.97 19.13
CA PHE A 4 2.66 -12.87 18.53
C PHE A 4 2.81 -12.82 17.00
N ARG A 5 1.70 -12.56 16.31
CA ARG A 5 1.71 -12.22 14.89
C ARG A 5 1.97 -10.73 14.72
N LYS A 6 2.85 -10.37 13.80
CA LYS A 6 3.13 -8.98 13.41
C LYS A 6 2.51 -8.71 12.07
N THR A 7 1.81 -7.58 11.96
CA THR A 7 1.18 -7.12 10.73
C THR A 7 1.42 -5.63 10.53
N LEU A 8 1.32 -5.18 9.29
CA LEU A 8 1.35 -3.78 8.88
C LEU A 8 -0.04 -3.43 8.34
N LEU A 9 -0.77 -2.61 9.10
CA LEU A 9 -2.02 -2.02 8.65
C LEU A 9 -1.75 -0.69 7.93
N VAL A 10 -2.46 -0.48 6.84
CA VAL A 10 -2.45 0.76 6.07
C VAL A 10 -3.86 1.33 6.06
N LYS A 11 -3.98 2.61 6.43
CA LYS A 11 -5.21 3.37 6.34
C LYS A 11 -5.12 4.32 5.15
N ILE A 12 -6.10 4.30 4.27
CA ILE A 12 -6.20 5.19 3.11
C ILE A 12 -7.43 6.06 3.30
N GLU A 13 -7.25 7.37 3.20
CA GLU A 13 -8.34 8.35 3.33
C GLU A 13 -8.49 9.13 2.03
N THR A 14 -9.73 9.50 1.71
CA THR A 14 -10.07 10.29 0.52
C THR A 14 -10.65 11.64 0.93
N ASP A 15 -10.60 12.60 0.01
CA ASP A 15 -11.26 13.90 0.13
C ASP A 15 -12.80 13.80 0.17
N ALA A 16 -13.37 12.71 -0.35
CA ALA A 16 -14.79 12.36 -0.22
C ALA A 16 -15.19 11.84 1.17
N GLY A 17 -14.26 11.75 2.13
CA GLY A 17 -14.52 11.26 3.48
C GLY A 17 -14.59 9.73 3.62
N LEU A 18 -14.22 8.98 2.57
CA LEU A 18 -14.14 7.52 2.62
C LEU A 18 -12.81 7.07 3.23
N THR A 19 -12.86 5.96 3.98
CA THR A 19 -11.68 5.28 4.53
C THR A 19 -11.62 3.84 4.04
N GLY A 20 -10.46 3.44 3.52
CA GLY A 20 -10.11 2.06 3.21
C GLY A 20 -8.99 1.56 4.12
N TRP A 21 -8.96 0.25 4.36
CA TRP A 21 -7.90 -0.40 5.12
C TRP A 21 -7.28 -1.53 4.30
N GLY A 22 -5.96 -1.62 4.35
CA GLY A 22 -5.20 -2.74 3.80
C GLY A 22 -4.25 -3.33 4.84
N GLU A 23 -3.81 -4.54 4.57
CA GLU A 23 -2.97 -5.32 5.49
C GLU A 23 -1.85 -6.02 4.72
N THR A 24 -0.65 -6.07 5.31
CA THR A 24 0.45 -6.89 4.82
C THR A 24 1.42 -7.29 5.93
N SER A 25 2.33 -8.21 5.64
CA SER A 25 3.39 -8.55 6.59
C SER A 25 4.47 -7.45 6.62
N PRO A 26 4.97 -7.04 7.81
CA PRO A 26 5.97 -5.97 7.96
C PRO A 26 7.40 -6.45 7.63
N VAL A 27 7.57 -7.19 6.53
CA VAL A 27 8.84 -7.75 6.09
C VAL A 27 9.26 -7.13 4.76
N ASN A 28 10.50 -7.42 4.31
CA ASN A 28 11.02 -6.96 3.01
C ASN A 28 10.89 -5.46 2.75
N GLY A 29 10.99 -4.63 3.81
CA GLY A 29 10.90 -3.17 3.69
C GLY A 29 9.54 -2.66 3.21
N ALA A 30 8.46 -3.42 3.38
CA ALA A 30 7.12 -3.04 2.91
C ALA A 30 6.71 -1.63 3.37
N ARG A 31 6.91 -1.31 4.66
CA ARG A 31 6.64 0.02 5.20
C ARG A 31 7.42 1.12 4.47
N GLY A 32 8.74 0.98 4.33
CA GLY A 32 9.55 2.00 3.64
C GLY A 32 9.16 2.15 2.16
N THR A 33 8.75 1.06 1.51
CA THR A 33 8.26 1.11 0.12
C THR A 33 6.94 1.90 0.04
N ILE A 34 6.01 1.66 0.97
CA ILE A 34 4.75 2.40 1.05
C ILE A 34 5.03 3.87 1.35
N ASP A 35 5.75 4.18 2.43
CA ASP A 35 5.90 5.54 2.94
C ASP A 35 6.74 6.43 2.01
N HIS A 36 7.78 5.89 1.38
CA HIS A 36 8.77 6.69 0.65
C HIS A 36 8.68 6.59 -0.88
N HIS A 37 8.01 5.58 -1.43
CA HIS A 37 7.99 5.37 -2.89
C HIS A 37 6.58 5.33 -3.48
N ILE A 38 5.65 4.58 -2.88
CA ILE A 38 4.30 4.44 -3.42
C ILE A 38 3.36 5.55 -2.92
N GLY A 39 3.30 5.77 -1.61
CA GLY A 39 2.40 6.69 -0.95
C GLY A 39 2.40 8.10 -1.56
N PRO A 40 3.56 8.75 -1.74
CA PRO A 40 3.64 10.07 -2.35
C PRO A 40 3.03 10.16 -3.76
N ARG A 41 2.99 9.04 -4.50
CA ARG A 41 2.41 8.97 -5.85
C ARG A 41 0.91 8.67 -5.85
N LEU A 42 0.37 8.14 -4.75
CA LEU A 42 -1.07 7.87 -4.59
C LEU A 42 -1.85 9.09 -4.10
N ILE A 43 -1.21 10.04 -3.40
CA ILE A 43 -1.88 11.26 -2.93
C ILE A 43 -2.47 12.03 -4.12
N GLY A 44 -3.76 12.40 -4.01
CA GLY A 44 -4.50 13.12 -5.05
C GLY A 44 -4.97 12.25 -6.22
N GLN A 45 -4.72 10.94 -6.19
CA GLN A 45 -5.26 10.02 -7.19
C GLN A 45 -6.65 9.53 -6.79
N SER A 46 -7.51 9.27 -7.78
CA SER A 46 -8.80 8.61 -7.55
C SER A 46 -8.58 7.11 -7.32
N PRO A 47 -9.09 6.53 -6.21
CA PRO A 47 -9.02 5.08 -5.97
C PRO A 47 -9.72 4.25 -7.05
N LEU A 48 -10.67 4.85 -7.79
CA LEU A 48 -11.41 4.17 -8.87
C LEU A 48 -10.54 3.89 -10.10
N ASP A 49 -9.36 4.51 -10.21
CA ASP A 49 -8.40 4.27 -11.30
C ASP A 49 -7.53 3.00 -11.09
N GLN A 50 -8.07 2.00 -10.39
CA GLN A 50 -7.34 0.84 -9.85
C GLN A 50 -6.29 0.26 -10.82
N ARG A 51 -6.66 -0.09 -12.05
CA ARG A 51 -5.72 -0.70 -13.02
C ARG A 51 -4.54 0.21 -13.38
N ARG A 52 -4.77 1.53 -13.45
CA ARG A 52 -3.72 2.52 -13.71
C ARG A 52 -2.82 2.63 -12.49
N LEU A 53 -3.40 2.71 -11.30
CA LEU A 53 -2.67 2.79 -10.04
C LEU A 53 -1.83 1.54 -9.79
N TRP A 54 -2.38 0.35 -10.01
CA TRP A 54 -1.66 -0.90 -9.88
C TRP A 54 -0.41 -0.96 -10.76
N ARG A 55 -0.50 -0.57 -12.03
CA ARG A 55 0.67 -0.53 -12.94
C ARG A 55 1.72 0.48 -12.48
N MET A 56 1.29 1.63 -11.97
CA MET A 56 2.17 2.65 -11.39
C MET A 56 2.86 2.14 -10.11
N MET A 57 2.18 1.33 -9.29
CA MET A 57 2.75 0.76 -8.06
C MET A 57 3.68 -0.42 -8.34
N TRP A 58 3.37 -1.28 -9.31
CA TRP A 58 4.14 -2.49 -9.54
C TRP A 58 5.51 -2.23 -10.18
N GLY A 59 5.55 -1.53 -11.32
CA GLY A 59 6.77 -1.41 -12.14
C GLY A 59 7.95 -0.70 -11.45
N PRO A 60 7.77 0.53 -10.94
CA PRO A 60 8.87 1.33 -10.37
C PRO A 60 9.41 0.86 -9.01
N ASN A 61 8.77 -0.07 -8.32
CA ASN A 61 9.09 -0.44 -6.93
C ASN A 61 9.72 -1.84 -6.81
N PHE A 62 10.40 -2.29 -7.87
CA PHE A 62 11.08 -3.59 -7.95
C PHE A 62 10.18 -4.80 -7.59
N GLY A 63 8.85 -4.66 -7.74
CA GLY A 63 7.91 -5.74 -7.46
C GLY A 63 7.75 -6.10 -5.98
N ASN A 64 7.82 -5.13 -5.06
CA ASN A 64 7.46 -5.38 -3.65
C ASN A 64 5.95 -5.70 -3.52
N ALA A 65 5.61 -6.97 -3.76
CA ALA A 65 4.25 -7.47 -3.76
C ALA A 65 3.54 -7.26 -2.42
N LEU A 66 4.27 -7.28 -1.31
CA LEU A 66 3.70 -7.03 0.01
C LEU A 66 3.26 -5.57 0.18
N ALA A 67 4.03 -4.62 -0.34
CA ALA A 67 3.66 -3.21 -0.32
C ALA A 67 2.47 -2.92 -1.25
N VAL A 68 2.45 -3.51 -2.45
CA VAL A 68 1.35 -3.33 -3.40
C VAL A 68 0.06 -3.98 -2.89
N ALA A 69 0.14 -5.19 -2.32
CA ALA A 69 -1.03 -5.89 -1.77
C ALA A 69 -1.71 -5.11 -0.65
N ALA A 70 -0.94 -4.37 0.17
CA ALA A 70 -1.50 -3.54 1.23
C ALA A 70 -2.31 -2.33 0.71
N LEU A 71 -2.19 -1.99 -0.58
CA LEU A 71 -2.75 -0.77 -1.17
C LEU A 71 -3.81 -1.07 -2.25
N ASP A 72 -3.94 -2.31 -2.72
CA ASP A 72 -4.85 -2.75 -3.79
C ASP A 72 -6.02 -3.61 -3.29
N MET A 73 -6.40 -3.46 -2.02
CA MET A 73 -7.51 -4.19 -1.35
C MET A 73 -8.89 -3.63 -1.70
#